data_AF-A0A936LK50-F1
#
_entry.id   AF-A0A936LK50-F1
#
_cell.length_a   1.000
_cell.length_b   1.000
_cell.length_c   1.000
_cell.angle_alpha   90.00
_cell.angle_beta   90.00
_cell.angle_gamma   90.00
#
_symmetry.space_group_name_H-M   'P 1'
#
loop_
_entity.id
_entity.type
_entity.pdbx_description
1 polymer ?
#
loop_
_entity_poly.entity_id
_entity_poly.type
_entity_poly.pdbx_seq_one_letter_code
_entity_poly.pdbx_strand_id
1 'polypeptide(L)'
;MGSKHHFALSINNDPVTIEDRDYFSKIQFLWMYDLDDDFKHYFKNSDHSEVRKSTICWENDDGSSGKGNVIGWIGTVKSAGSLKDDAGNINKIVILVRGKMAQEDILDIFNEGGMYSKYIIGELHADFLDLDDSDDITTSSRQQFIDGDPRLKSLQDFVQQELKHIQKKWTSLRNDEGTKVALEIDAIKQWFNSLGEDHKKRAKSLFGKINQLTIDEPEDRKNLLKYAVLAFEHLSYKNNLDALEKIEPDDILLVGSIFSRLDDIEASLYYQIVRGRIEVIETLEKNVKDNALEKVIQNHIAEHLWLLDPSWERATDSKFVESRIYKEFYEAFGEEIKSDLTAEEQQARYDIKYSTISGTHIIIELKRPNVKTKTGALIDQGKKYQRILRKIIQKHNNHDPIIEVVFLVGQLPVGWDDKKERDEDIQSLQIKGMRILLYSELLDNARRVYSEYLEQRQSTGRIQKLLDSIDTASLLS
;
A
#
# COMPACT_ATOMS: atom_id res chain seq x y z
N MET A 1 -3.39 49.52 -8.65
CA MET A 1 -2.08 49.30 -9.30
C MET A 1 -2.01 50.02 -10.65
N GLY A 2 -2.90 49.81 -11.63
CA GLY A 2 -2.97 50.73 -12.80
C GLY A 2 -3.40 52.16 -12.43
N SER A 3 -4.41 52.32 -11.58
CA SER A 3 -4.94 53.61 -11.13
C SER A 3 -3.96 54.47 -10.31
N LYS A 4 -3.03 53.81 -9.57
CA LYS A 4 -1.91 54.48 -8.88
C LYS A 4 -0.90 55.08 -9.88
N HIS A 5 -0.89 54.59 -11.13
CA HIS A 5 -0.09 55.10 -12.25
C HIS A 5 -0.95 55.77 -13.33
N HIS A 6 -2.14 56.29 -12.98
CA HIS A 6 -3.08 56.98 -13.87
C HIS A 6 -3.58 56.15 -15.08
N PHE A 7 -3.56 54.83 -14.98
CA PHE A 7 -4.11 53.92 -15.98
C PHE A 7 -5.46 53.35 -15.52
N ALA A 8 -6.52 53.56 -16.32
CA ALA A 8 -7.86 53.04 -16.07
C ALA A 8 -8.41 52.39 -17.35
N LEU A 9 -8.97 51.19 -17.21
CA LEU A 9 -9.60 50.43 -18.29
C LEU A 9 -11.11 50.36 -18.01
N SER A 10 -11.94 50.55 -19.04
CA SER A 10 -13.40 50.41 -18.94
C SER A 10 -13.95 49.61 -20.11
N ILE A 11 -14.87 48.69 -19.84
CA ILE A 11 -15.63 47.94 -20.86
C ILE A 11 -17.07 48.44 -20.80
N ASN A 12 -17.63 48.93 -21.92
CA ASN A 12 -18.99 49.48 -21.98
C ASN A 12 -19.28 50.60 -20.94
N ASN A 13 -18.28 51.43 -20.62
CA ASN A 13 -18.30 52.47 -19.58
C ASN A 13 -18.30 51.99 -18.12
N ASP A 14 -18.23 50.68 -17.88
CA ASP A 14 -18.00 50.14 -16.55
C ASP A 14 -16.48 50.01 -16.30
N PRO A 15 -15.95 50.61 -15.23
CA PRO A 15 -14.52 50.53 -14.91
C PRO A 15 -14.16 49.10 -14.52
N VAL A 16 -13.13 48.53 -15.14
CA VAL A 16 -12.56 47.25 -14.74
C VAL A 16 -11.71 47.48 -13.49
N THR A 17 -12.13 46.86 -12.40
CA THR A 17 -11.50 46.92 -11.09
C THR A 17 -10.69 45.65 -10.80
N ILE A 18 -9.95 45.68 -9.69
CA ILE A 18 -9.23 44.50 -9.18
C ILE A 18 -10.24 43.43 -8.72
N GLU A 19 -11.42 43.83 -8.27
CA GLU A 19 -12.49 42.95 -7.78
C GLU A 19 -13.12 42.12 -8.90
N ASP A 20 -13.06 42.60 -10.14
CA ASP A 20 -13.53 41.88 -11.32
C ASP A 20 -12.63 40.68 -11.70
N ARG A 21 -11.50 40.52 -11.00
CA ARG A 21 -10.59 39.40 -11.22
C ARG A 21 -10.99 38.21 -10.32
N ASP A 22 -11.66 37.23 -10.93
CA ASP A 22 -12.26 36.08 -10.24
C ASP A 22 -11.25 35.05 -9.67
N TYR A 23 -9.94 35.27 -9.79
CA TYR A 23 -8.94 34.29 -9.34
C TYR A 23 -8.50 34.46 -7.88
N PHE A 24 -8.71 35.62 -7.24
CA PHE A 24 -8.21 35.86 -5.88
C PHE A 24 -8.82 34.92 -4.84
N SER A 25 -10.11 34.61 -4.98
CA SER A 25 -10.85 33.69 -4.12
C SER A 25 -10.39 32.22 -4.26
N LYS A 26 -9.70 31.90 -5.37
CA LYS A 26 -9.25 30.55 -5.74
C LYS A 26 -7.84 30.23 -5.22
N ILE A 27 -7.11 31.24 -4.74
CA ILE A 27 -5.74 31.07 -4.23
C ILE A 27 -5.75 30.28 -2.92
N GLN A 28 -5.09 29.13 -2.94
CA GLN A 28 -4.90 28.24 -1.80
C GLN A 28 -3.64 28.60 -1.01
N PHE A 29 -2.48 28.70 -1.67
CA PHE A 29 -1.21 29.08 -1.04
C PHE A 29 -0.64 30.33 -1.71
N LEU A 30 -0.14 31.27 -0.93
CA LEU A 30 0.24 32.62 -1.37
C LEU A 30 1.68 33.00 -0.94
N TRP A 31 2.45 33.56 -1.85
CA TRP A 31 3.75 34.16 -1.60
C TRP A 31 3.71 35.63 -2.01
N MET A 32 4.07 36.52 -1.09
CA MET A 32 3.94 37.98 -1.26
C MET A 32 5.30 38.66 -1.27
N TYR A 33 5.48 39.61 -2.17
CA TYR A 33 6.70 40.39 -2.35
C TYR A 33 6.36 41.87 -2.18
N ASP A 34 6.77 42.47 -1.05
CA ASP A 34 6.55 43.90 -0.74
C ASP A 34 5.12 44.41 -1.05
N LEU A 35 4.14 43.53 -0.82
CA LEU A 35 2.76 43.75 -1.24
C LEU A 35 2.01 44.62 -0.23
N ASP A 36 1.37 45.68 -0.73
CA ASP A 36 0.56 46.61 0.06
C ASP A 36 -0.46 45.86 0.94
N ASP A 37 -0.58 46.27 2.20
CA ASP A 37 -1.50 45.66 3.17
C ASP A 37 -2.96 45.72 2.70
N ASP A 38 -3.35 46.80 2.02
CA ASP A 38 -4.70 46.96 1.45
C ASP A 38 -5.01 45.88 0.39
N PHE A 39 -3.99 45.40 -0.32
CA PHE A 39 -4.14 44.40 -1.37
C PHE A 39 -4.23 42.97 -0.79
N LYS A 40 -3.74 42.74 0.44
CA LYS A 40 -3.82 41.44 1.13
C LYS A 40 -5.26 41.01 1.40
N HIS A 41 -6.19 41.97 1.51
CA HIS A 41 -7.61 41.70 1.76
C HIS A 41 -8.28 40.88 0.65
N TYR A 42 -7.72 40.84 -0.56
CA TYR A 42 -8.29 40.05 -1.66
C TYR A 42 -8.03 38.54 -1.51
N PHE A 43 -7.02 38.11 -0.74
CA PHE A 43 -6.61 36.71 -0.60
C PHE A 43 -7.19 35.99 0.64
N LYS A 44 -8.43 36.32 1.02
CA LYS A 44 -9.05 35.90 2.31
C LYS A 44 -9.10 34.39 2.55
N ASN A 45 -9.04 33.59 1.49
CA ASN A 45 -9.23 32.15 1.53
C ASN A 45 -7.91 31.36 1.45
N SER A 46 -6.75 32.02 1.59
CA SER A 46 -5.47 31.32 1.55
C SER A 46 -5.25 30.47 2.81
N ASP A 47 -5.05 29.17 2.61
CA ASP A 47 -4.70 28.19 3.66
C ASP A 47 -3.28 28.43 4.20
N HIS A 48 -2.42 29.03 3.36
CA HIS A 48 -1.06 29.41 3.71
C HIS A 48 -0.66 30.71 3.03
N SER A 49 0.04 31.58 3.75
CA SER A 49 0.71 32.73 3.17
C SER A 49 2.10 32.95 3.73
N GLU A 50 3.02 33.43 2.88
CA GLU A 50 4.41 33.70 3.22
C GLU A 50 4.85 35.06 2.64
N VAL A 51 5.48 35.90 3.45
CA VAL A 51 6.14 37.13 2.97
C VAL A 51 7.58 36.81 2.59
N ARG A 52 7.97 37.15 1.37
CA ARG A 52 9.25 36.81 0.75
C ARG A 52 10.11 38.05 0.56
N LYS A 53 11.41 37.83 0.39
CA LYS A 53 12.34 38.92 0.04
C LYS A 53 12.00 39.42 -1.37
N SER A 54 11.84 40.72 -1.51
CA SER A 54 11.51 41.39 -2.79
C SER A 54 12.71 42.02 -3.48
N THR A 55 13.82 42.21 -2.77
CA THR A 55 14.98 42.93 -3.28
C THR A 55 15.76 42.10 -4.29
N ILE A 56 16.08 42.74 -5.43
CA ILE A 56 16.97 42.24 -6.48
C ILE A 56 18.19 43.15 -6.57
N CYS A 57 19.35 42.55 -6.78
CA CYS A 57 20.59 43.25 -7.10
C CYS A 57 21.12 42.73 -8.43
N TRP A 58 21.73 43.59 -9.22
CA TRP A 58 22.41 43.23 -10.47
C TRP A 58 23.75 43.96 -10.59
N GLU A 59 24.62 43.42 -11.43
CA GLU A 59 25.91 44.02 -11.78
C GLU A 59 25.90 44.33 -13.28
N ASN A 60 26.25 45.56 -13.63
CA ASN A 60 26.32 46.02 -15.01
C ASN A 60 27.69 45.68 -15.62
N ASP A 61 27.78 45.69 -16.94
CA ASP A 61 29.02 45.36 -17.67
C ASP A 61 30.18 46.35 -17.38
N ASP A 62 29.86 47.56 -16.91
CA ASP A 62 30.84 48.57 -16.51
C ASP A 62 31.35 48.40 -15.05
N GLY A 63 30.88 47.36 -14.35
CA GLY A 63 31.22 47.06 -12.96
C GLY A 63 30.42 47.87 -11.93
N SER A 64 29.47 48.70 -12.35
CA SER A 64 28.51 49.32 -11.44
C SER A 64 27.46 48.30 -10.98
N SER A 65 26.87 48.52 -9.80
CA SER A 65 25.80 47.65 -9.28
C SER A 65 24.52 48.43 -9.11
N GLY A 66 23.40 47.77 -9.40
CA GLY A 66 22.06 48.30 -9.21
C GLY A 66 21.26 47.48 -8.22
N LYS A 67 20.20 48.10 -7.69
CA LYS A 67 19.27 47.49 -6.75
C LYS A 67 17.85 47.90 -7.10
N GLY A 68 16.94 46.94 -7.04
CA GLY A 68 15.51 47.13 -7.26
C GLY A 68 14.69 46.27 -6.32
N ASN A 69 13.37 46.46 -6.36
CA ASN A 69 12.42 45.62 -5.63
C ASN A 69 11.39 45.07 -6.60
N VAL A 70 10.96 43.84 -6.35
CA VAL A 70 9.79 43.23 -6.96
C VAL A 70 8.61 43.38 -6.02
N ILE A 71 7.51 43.94 -6.51
CA ILE A 71 6.27 44.10 -5.76
C ILE A 71 5.22 43.17 -6.36
N GLY A 72 4.50 42.39 -5.58
CA GLY A 72 3.46 41.53 -6.13
C GLY A 72 3.25 40.23 -5.36
N TRP A 73 2.77 39.22 -6.06
CA TRP A 73 2.44 37.94 -5.47
C TRP A 73 2.50 36.81 -6.49
N ILE A 74 2.76 35.61 -5.96
CA ILE A 74 2.59 34.35 -6.67
C ILE A 74 1.70 33.47 -5.79
N GLY A 75 0.74 32.79 -6.39
CA GLY A 75 -0.17 31.90 -5.68
C GLY A 75 -0.33 30.57 -6.39
N THR A 76 -0.82 29.58 -5.66
CA THR A 76 -1.27 28.30 -6.23
C THR A 76 -2.71 28.03 -5.85
N VAL A 77 -3.46 27.40 -6.76
CA VAL A 77 -4.87 27.06 -6.55
C VAL A 77 -5.08 25.62 -6.08
N LYS A 78 -6.29 25.30 -5.62
CA LYS A 78 -6.65 23.95 -5.16
C LYS A 78 -6.78 22.94 -6.31
N SER A 79 -7.37 23.34 -7.44
CA SER A 79 -7.47 22.52 -8.66
C SER A 79 -6.90 23.29 -9.84
N ALA A 80 -6.01 22.65 -10.62
CA ALA A 80 -5.46 23.24 -11.84
C ALA A 80 -6.54 23.62 -12.86
N GLY A 81 -7.68 22.90 -12.86
CA GLY A 81 -8.83 23.22 -13.71
C GLY A 81 -9.43 24.60 -13.42
N SER A 82 -9.28 25.12 -12.19
CA SER A 82 -9.77 26.45 -11.81
C SER A 82 -9.03 27.61 -12.49
N LEU A 83 -7.90 27.34 -13.14
CA LEU A 83 -7.13 28.30 -13.94
C LEU A 83 -7.49 28.26 -15.43
N LYS A 84 -8.49 27.47 -15.82
CA LYS A 84 -9.01 27.44 -17.19
C LYS A 84 -10.46 27.90 -17.19
N ASP A 85 -10.76 28.87 -18.05
CA ASP A 85 -12.12 29.32 -18.34
C ASP A 85 -12.33 29.45 -19.85
N ASP A 86 -13.52 29.90 -20.25
CA ASP A 86 -13.89 30.10 -21.66
C ASP A 86 -13.00 31.16 -22.36
N ALA A 87 -12.32 32.03 -21.60
CA ALA A 87 -11.43 33.07 -22.11
C ALA A 87 -9.98 32.60 -22.24
N GLY A 88 -9.60 31.49 -21.61
CA GLY A 88 -8.32 30.83 -21.81
C GLY A 88 -7.71 30.24 -20.54
N ASN A 89 -6.40 29.98 -20.60
CA ASN A 89 -5.63 29.51 -19.44
C ASN A 89 -4.96 30.70 -18.75
N ILE A 90 -5.28 30.92 -17.48
CA ILE A 90 -4.70 31.98 -16.64
C ILE A 90 -3.56 31.45 -15.74
N ASN A 91 -3.10 30.22 -15.99
CA ASN A 91 -1.89 29.66 -15.37
C ASN A 91 -0.63 30.35 -15.91
N LYS A 92 -0.37 31.57 -15.42
CA LYS A 92 0.74 32.41 -15.84
C LYS A 92 1.24 33.30 -14.71
N ILE A 93 2.50 33.72 -14.81
CA ILE A 93 3.04 34.79 -13.97
C ILE A 93 3.33 36.01 -14.85
N VAL A 94 2.51 37.05 -14.69
CA VAL A 94 2.59 38.29 -15.47
C VAL A 94 3.65 39.22 -14.85
N ILE A 95 4.51 39.80 -15.68
CA ILE A 95 5.41 40.89 -15.27
C ILE A 95 4.87 42.22 -15.75
N LEU A 96 4.67 43.13 -14.80
CA LEU A 96 4.28 44.51 -15.01
C LEU A 96 5.47 45.45 -14.78
N VAL A 97 5.55 46.49 -15.60
CA VAL A 97 6.53 47.58 -15.47
C VAL A 97 5.79 48.89 -15.61
N ARG A 98 5.82 49.73 -14.56
CA ARG A 98 5.08 50.99 -14.46
C ARG A 98 3.59 50.82 -14.78
N GLY A 99 3.01 49.71 -14.34
CA GLY A 99 1.60 49.34 -14.56
C GLY A 99 1.26 48.84 -15.97
N LYS A 100 2.24 48.66 -16.86
CA LYS A 100 2.05 48.08 -18.20
C LYS A 100 2.53 46.63 -18.24
N MET A 101 1.83 45.78 -19.00
CA MET A 101 2.26 44.40 -19.22
C MET A 101 3.54 44.38 -20.06
N ALA A 102 4.59 43.81 -19.50
CA ALA A 102 5.89 43.73 -20.14
C ALA A 102 6.27 42.28 -20.52
N GLN A 103 5.85 41.30 -19.71
CA GLN A 103 5.88 39.88 -20.05
C GLN A 103 4.53 39.27 -19.67
N GLU A 104 3.86 38.64 -20.63
CA GLU A 104 2.56 38.00 -20.37
C GLU A 104 2.70 36.76 -19.47
N ASP A 105 3.68 35.90 -19.76
CA ASP A 105 4.00 34.76 -18.93
C ASP A 105 5.51 34.55 -18.84
N ILE A 106 6.08 34.73 -17.65
CA ILE A 106 7.51 34.48 -17.41
C ILE A 106 7.81 32.97 -17.27
N LEU A 107 6.81 32.11 -17.07
CA LEU A 107 7.00 30.67 -16.92
C LEU A 107 7.54 30.01 -18.20
N ASP A 108 7.18 30.55 -19.37
CA ASP A 108 7.63 30.10 -20.69
C ASP A 108 9.17 30.09 -20.83
N ILE A 109 9.86 30.90 -20.04
CA ILE A 109 11.33 31.01 -20.05
C ILE A 109 11.98 29.80 -19.36
N PHE A 110 11.33 29.21 -18.36
CA PHE A 110 11.96 28.25 -17.45
C PHE A 110 11.73 26.78 -17.81
N ASN A 111 10.85 26.47 -18.77
CA ASN A 111 10.48 25.09 -19.14
C ASN A 111 10.18 24.21 -17.90
N GLU A 112 9.36 24.71 -16.97
CA GLU A 112 9.07 24.02 -15.71
C GLU A 112 8.06 22.87 -15.87
N GLY A 113 8.56 21.63 -15.83
CA GLY A 113 7.75 20.41 -15.96
C GLY A 113 7.17 19.85 -14.65
N GLY A 114 7.37 20.50 -13.50
CA GLY A 114 6.90 19.99 -12.21
C GLY A 114 5.39 20.14 -12.01
N MET A 115 4.73 19.22 -11.30
CA MET A 115 3.26 19.26 -11.10
C MET A 115 2.72 20.59 -10.58
N TYR A 116 3.44 21.27 -9.67
CA TYR A 116 3.02 22.56 -9.11
C TYR A 116 2.85 23.66 -10.17
N SER A 117 3.59 23.60 -11.28
CA SER A 117 3.53 24.64 -12.32
C SER A 117 2.15 24.72 -12.94
N LYS A 118 1.40 23.60 -13.01
CA LYS A 118 0.01 23.53 -13.47
C LYS A 118 -1.00 24.26 -12.56
N TYR A 119 -0.59 24.65 -11.35
CA TYR A 119 -1.46 25.26 -10.33
C TYR A 119 -1.12 26.72 -10.06
N ILE A 120 -0.11 27.28 -10.73
CA ILE A 120 0.47 28.57 -10.37
C ILE A 120 -0.22 29.74 -11.09
N ILE A 121 -0.30 30.88 -10.44
CA ILE A 121 -0.72 32.15 -11.05
C ILE A 121 -0.05 33.28 -10.28
N GLY A 122 0.35 34.36 -10.95
CA GLY A 122 0.98 35.48 -10.26
C GLY A 122 0.99 36.78 -11.05
N GLU A 123 1.23 37.86 -10.32
CA GLU A 123 1.48 39.19 -10.86
C GLU A 123 2.65 39.81 -10.09
N LEU A 124 3.72 40.15 -10.82
CA LEU A 124 4.91 40.78 -10.28
C LEU A 124 5.17 42.11 -10.99
N HIS A 125 5.55 43.11 -10.23
CA HIS A 125 5.90 44.46 -10.69
C HIS A 125 7.40 44.63 -10.53
N ALA A 126 8.07 44.98 -11.63
CA ALA A 126 9.52 45.14 -11.71
C ALA A 126 9.86 46.50 -12.32
N ASP A 127 9.46 47.58 -11.65
CA ASP A 127 9.61 48.95 -12.18
C ASP A 127 11.06 49.37 -12.42
N PHE A 128 12.03 48.71 -11.77
CA PHE A 128 13.47 48.92 -11.98
C PHE A 128 13.96 48.53 -13.38
N LEU A 129 13.11 47.84 -14.16
CA LEU A 129 13.36 47.55 -15.57
C LEU A 129 13.27 48.83 -16.42
N ASP A 130 12.38 49.77 -16.10
CA ASP A 130 12.17 51.02 -16.84
C ASP A 130 12.50 52.22 -15.95
N LEU A 131 13.79 52.51 -15.75
CA LEU A 131 14.27 53.67 -14.99
C LEU A 131 14.62 54.81 -15.95
N ASP A 132 14.20 56.04 -15.63
CA ASP A 132 14.34 57.20 -16.55
C ASP A 132 15.82 57.56 -16.83
N ASP A 133 16.73 57.21 -15.91
CA ASP A 133 18.16 57.47 -16.00
C ASP A 133 18.99 56.24 -16.45
N SER A 134 18.36 55.22 -17.05
CA SER A 134 19.02 53.98 -17.49
C SER A 134 18.81 53.72 -18.98
N ASP A 135 19.69 52.90 -19.57
CA ASP A 135 19.57 52.51 -20.97
C ASP A 135 18.24 51.77 -21.24
N ASP A 136 17.64 52.06 -22.40
CA ASP A 136 16.41 51.43 -22.90
C ASP A 136 16.59 49.91 -22.98
N ILE A 137 15.75 49.17 -22.24
CA ILE A 137 15.80 47.70 -22.20
C ILE A 137 14.85 47.00 -23.14
N THR A 138 14.05 47.75 -23.88
CA THR A 138 13.07 47.19 -24.79
C THR A 138 13.60 47.22 -26.21
N THR A 139 13.28 46.19 -27.00
CA THR A 139 13.53 46.18 -28.43
C THR A 139 12.87 47.39 -29.10
N SER A 140 13.26 47.72 -30.33
CA SER A 140 12.71 48.87 -31.07
C SER A 140 11.20 48.79 -31.30
N SER A 141 10.60 47.59 -31.23
CA SER A 141 9.14 47.39 -31.25
C SER A 141 8.46 47.64 -29.90
N ARG A 142 9.24 47.81 -28.81
CA ARG A 142 8.81 47.93 -27.41
C ARG A 142 7.93 46.79 -26.91
N GLN A 143 8.01 45.64 -27.57
CA GLN A 143 7.20 44.45 -27.29
C GLN A 143 7.96 43.39 -26.50
N GLN A 144 9.29 43.42 -26.52
CA GLN A 144 10.16 42.45 -25.87
C GLN A 144 11.34 43.16 -25.23
N PHE A 145 11.88 42.57 -24.17
CA PHE A 145 13.14 43.04 -23.60
C PHE A 145 14.33 42.64 -24.46
N ILE A 146 15.43 43.39 -24.36
CA ILE A 146 16.71 43.05 -24.99
C ILE A 146 17.30 41.85 -24.26
N ASP A 147 17.52 40.77 -25.01
CA ASP A 147 18.18 39.58 -24.49
C ASP A 147 19.60 39.93 -23.99
N GLY A 148 19.88 39.60 -22.72
CA GLY A 148 21.18 39.80 -22.09
C GLY A 148 21.31 40.98 -21.13
N ASP A 149 20.27 41.82 -20.97
CA ASP A 149 20.32 42.91 -19.98
C ASP A 149 20.47 42.35 -18.54
N PRO A 150 21.45 42.85 -17.75
CA PRO A 150 21.69 42.36 -16.39
C PRO A 150 20.48 42.45 -15.44
N ARG A 151 19.61 43.44 -15.62
CA ARG A 151 18.38 43.61 -14.82
C ARG A 151 17.38 42.51 -15.14
N LEU A 152 17.15 42.24 -16.43
CA LEU A 152 16.25 41.18 -16.88
C LEU A 152 16.75 39.82 -16.41
N LYS A 153 18.05 39.55 -16.55
CA LYS A 153 18.66 38.32 -16.08
C LYS A 153 18.51 38.14 -14.56
N SER A 154 18.71 39.22 -13.80
CA SER A 154 18.55 39.18 -12.34
C SER A 154 17.09 38.97 -11.92
N LEU A 155 16.13 39.49 -12.68
CA LEU A 155 14.70 39.17 -12.49
C LEU A 155 14.40 37.71 -12.79
N GLN A 156 14.93 37.16 -13.89
CA GLN A 156 14.76 35.75 -14.23
C GLN A 156 15.36 34.84 -13.16
N ASP A 157 16.57 35.14 -12.69
CA ASP A 157 17.25 34.39 -11.62
C ASP A 157 16.47 34.47 -10.30
N PHE A 158 15.90 35.63 -9.97
CA PHE A 158 15.02 35.80 -8.82
C PHE A 158 13.77 34.93 -8.92
N VAL A 159 13.04 35.03 -10.04
CA VAL A 159 11.81 34.26 -10.24
C VAL A 159 12.10 32.76 -10.23
N GLN A 160 13.19 32.31 -10.85
CA GLN A 160 13.58 30.90 -10.83
C GLN A 160 13.88 30.39 -9.41
N GLN A 161 14.54 31.19 -8.56
CA GLN A 161 14.79 30.83 -7.17
C GLN A 161 13.49 30.74 -6.37
N GLU A 162 12.57 31.68 -6.60
CA GLU A 162 11.27 31.67 -5.94
C GLU A 162 10.40 30.50 -6.40
N LEU A 163 10.38 30.16 -7.70
CA LEU A 163 9.68 28.99 -8.21
C LEU A 163 10.20 27.69 -7.57
N LYS A 164 11.52 27.54 -7.39
CA LYS A 164 12.12 26.41 -6.65
C LYS A 164 11.70 26.37 -5.18
N HIS A 165 11.57 27.53 -4.53
CA HIS A 165 11.06 27.60 -3.15
C HIS A 165 9.59 27.21 -3.09
N ILE A 166 8.78 27.79 -3.97
CA ILE A 166 7.35 27.53 -4.11
C ILE A 166 7.10 26.05 -4.36
N GLN A 167 7.82 25.42 -5.29
CA GLN A 167 7.74 23.98 -5.55
C GLN A 167 7.92 23.17 -4.27
N LYS A 168 9.03 23.40 -3.54
CA LYS A 168 9.33 22.66 -2.30
C LYS A 168 8.23 22.86 -1.26
N LYS A 169 7.76 24.10 -1.11
CA LYS A 169 6.78 24.46 -0.09
C LYS A 169 5.40 23.93 -0.43
N TRP A 170 4.98 24.06 -1.68
CA TRP A 170 3.74 23.50 -2.23
C TRP A 170 3.69 21.98 -2.04
N THR A 171 4.77 21.26 -2.39
CA THR A 171 4.86 19.82 -2.20
C THR A 171 4.70 19.43 -0.73
N SER A 172 5.37 20.13 0.19
CA SER A 172 5.22 19.89 1.64
C SER A 172 3.78 20.11 2.11
N LEU A 173 3.17 21.24 1.73
CA LEU A 173 1.80 21.59 2.15
C LEU A 173 0.78 20.59 1.61
N ARG A 174 0.91 20.18 0.35
CA ARG A 174 0.04 19.15 -0.27
C ARG A 174 0.24 17.78 0.34
N ASN A 175 1.45 17.43 0.78
CA ASN A 175 1.70 16.16 1.47
C ASN A 175 1.01 16.10 2.84
N ASP A 176 1.08 17.20 3.59
CA ASP A 176 0.42 17.32 4.88
C ASP A 176 -1.11 17.32 4.75
N GLU A 177 -1.65 18.05 3.77
CA GLU A 177 -3.08 18.04 3.44
C GLU A 177 -3.53 16.64 3.01
N GLY A 178 -2.78 15.97 2.13
CA GLY A 178 -3.12 14.63 1.64
C GLY A 178 -3.22 13.59 2.74
N THR A 179 -2.33 13.67 3.74
CA THR A 179 -2.41 12.82 4.93
C THR A 179 -3.69 13.09 5.73
N LYS A 180 -4.06 14.36 5.95
CA LYS A 180 -5.28 14.71 6.69
C LYS A 180 -6.51 14.17 5.96
N VAL A 181 -6.63 14.42 4.66
CA VAL A 181 -7.75 13.98 3.81
C VAL A 181 -7.86 12.45 3.80
N ALA A 182 -6.75 11.73 3.64
CA ALA A 182 -6.77 10.26 3.67
C ALA A 182 -7.25 9.71 5.01
N LEU A 183 -6.89 10.36 6.14
CA LEU A 183 -7.27 9.94 7.49
C LEU A 183 -8.69 10.35 7.90
N GLU A 184 -9.41 11.12 7.09
CA GLU A 184 -10.86 11.31 7.24
C GLU A 184 -11.65 10.03 6.93
N ILE A 185 -11.06 9.12 6.15
CA ILE A 185 -11.63 7.80 5.86
C ILE A 185 -11.27 6.85 7.00
N ASP A 186 -12.25 6.48 7.83
CA ASP A 186 -12.05 5.67 9.04
C ASP A 186 -11.26 4.36 8.80
N ALA A 187 -11.55 3.66 7.71
CA ALA A 187 -10.85 2.42 7.36
C ALA A 187 -9.35 2.65 7.10
N ILE A 188 -9.00 3.74 6.39
CA ILE A 188 -7.61 4.12 6.12
C ILE A 188 -6.92 4.58 7.41
N LYS A 189 -7.65 5.29 8.29
CA LYS A 189 -7.13 5.71 9.58
C LYS A 189 -6.79 4.53 10.49
N GLN A 190 -7.65 3.53 10.57
CA GLN A 190 -7.39 2.31 11.34
C GLN A 190 -6.19 1.55 10.79
N TRP A 191 -6.14 1.39 9.47
CA TRP A 191 -5.00 0.80 8.77
C TRP A 191 -3.70 1.56 9.09
N PHE A 192 -3.66 2.87 8.87
CA PHE A 192 -2.48 3.70 9.12
C PHE A 192 -1.97 3.62 10.56
N ASN A 193 -2.86 3.52 11.54
CA ASN A 193 -2.51 3.39 12.96
C ASN A 193 -1.89 2.03 13.31
N SER A 194 -2.16 0.97 12.52
CA SER A 194 -1.55 -0.35 12.69
C SER A 194 -0.11 -0.43 12.17
N LEU A 195 0.34 0.53 11.36
CA LEU A 195 1.67 0.55 10.77
C LEU A 195 2.77 0.92 11.79
N GLY A 196 3.97 0.38 11.60
CA GLY A 196 5.18 0.86 12.30
C GLY A 196 5.59 2.27 11.85
N GLU A 197 6.44 2.95 12.62
CA GLU A 197 6.78 4.36 12.38
C GLU A 197 7.43 4.63 11.01
N ASP A 198 8.27 3.73 10.51
CA ASP A 198 8.87 3.90 9.19
C ASP A 198 7.85 3.68 8.07
N HIS A 199 6.92 2.73 8.23
CA HIS A 199 5.84 2.52 7.27
C HIS A 199 4.86 3.69 7.26
N LYS A 200 4.58 4.31 8.41
CA LYS A 200 3.77 5.54 8.48
C LYS A 200 4.40 6.68 7.67
N LYS A 201 5.71 6.88 7.73
CA LYS A 201 6.39 7.91 6.92
C LYS A 201 6.16 7.67 5.43
N ARG A 202 6.28 6.43 4.98
CA ARG A 202 6.08 6.04 3.58
C ARG A 202 4.61 6.16 3.14
N ALA A 203 3.67 5.79 4.02
CA ALA A 203 2.25 5.97 3.77
C ALA A 203 1.87 7.47 3.65
N LYS A 204 2.42 8.34 4.51
CA LYS A 204 2.24 9.79 4.39
C LYS A 204 2.77 10.32 3.04
N SER A 205 3.93 9.84 2.60
CA SER A 205 4.50 10.18 1.29
C SER A 205 3.55 9.79 0.15
N LEU A 206 3.02 8.55 0.18
CA LEU A 206 2.04 8.06 -0.80
C LEU A 206 0.76 8.91 -0.84
N PHE A 207 0.16 9.20 0.31
CA PHE A 207 -1.01 10.08 0.40
C PHE A 207 -0.74 11.47 -0.15
N GLY A 208 0.46 12.00 0.13
CA GLY A 208 0.88 13.27 -0.38
C GLY A 208 0.99 13.31 -1.90
N LYS A 209 1.63 12.29 -2.51
CA LYS A 209 1.70 12.19 -3.97
C LYS A 209 0.32 12.08 -4.62
N ILE A 210 -0.60 11.32 -4.02
CA ILE A 210 -2.01 11.24 -4.46
C ILE A 210 -2.71 12.60 -4.35
N ASN A 211 -2.40 13.38 -3.33
CA ASN A 211 -3.01 14.70 -3.14
C ASN A 211 -2.48 15.77 -4.10
N GLN A 212 -1.32 15.55 -4.73
CA GLN A 212 -0.79 16.40 -5.79
C GLN A 212 -1.49 16.20 -7.14
N LEU A 213 -2.21 15.09 -7.31
CA LEU A 213 -2.97 14.79 -8.51
C LEU A 213 -4.24 15.64 -8.63
N THR A 214 -4.48 16.12 -9.84
CA THR A 214 -5.77 16.69 -10.24
C THR A 214 -6.78 15.55 -10.37
N ILE A 215 -7.64 15.40 -9.36
CA ILE A 215 -8.75 14.45 -9.37
C ILE A 215 -9.99 15.26 -9.02
N ASP A 216 -10.84 15.48 -10.02
CA ASP A 216 -12.01 16.34 -9.91
C ASP A 216 -13.15 15.65 -9.15
N GLU A 217 -13.28 14.33 -9.28
CA GLU A 217 -14.32 13.54 -8.64
C GLU A 217 -13.87 12.96 -7.28
N PRO A 218 -14.57 13.24 -6.16
CA PRO A 218 -14.23 12.70 -4.84
C PRO A 218 -14.21 11.17 -4.77
N GLU A 219 -15.08 10.48 -5.52
CA GLU A 219 -15.14 9.02 -5.51
C GLU A 219 -13.93 8.40 -6.21
N ASP A 220 -13.40 9.03 -7.26
CA ASP A 220 -12.18 8.58 -7.94
C ASP A 220 -10.96 8.70 -7.02
N ARG A 221 -10.90 9.79 -6.23
CA ARG A 221 -9.85 9.97 -5.22
C ARG A 221 -9.91 8.88 -4.15
N LYS A 222 -11.11 8.55 -3.68
CA LYS A 222 -11.33 7.48 -2.70
C LYS A 222 -10.96 6.10 -3.26
N ASN A 223 -11.31 5.82 -4.51
CA ASN A 223 -10.91 4.60 -5.20
C ASN A 223 -9.39 4.51 -5.36
N LEU A 224 -8.73 5.61 -5.73
CA LEU A 224 -7.29 5.66 -5.85
C LEU A 224 -6.60 5.40 -4.49
N LEU A 225 -7.09 6.01 -3.42
CA LEU A 225 -6.60 5.76 -2.06
C LEU A 225 -6.76 4.28 -1.66
N LYS A 226 -7.91 3.67 -1.97
CA LYS A 226 -8.14 2.24 -1.75
C LYS A 226 -7.09 1.39 -2.46
N TYR A 227 -6.86 1.62 -3.76
CA TYR A 227 -5.87 0.85 -4.52
C TYR A 227 -4.45 1.11 -4.05
N ALA A 228 -4.12 2.34 -3.66
CA ALA A 228 -2.83 2.71 -3.12
C ALA A 228 -2.52 2.00 -1.79
N VAL A 229 -3.50 1.88 -0.90
CA VAL A 229 -3.36 1.11 0.36
C VAL A 229 -3.08 -0.37 0.08
N LEU A 230 -3.80 -0.98 -0.87
CA LEU A 230 -3.58 -2.38 -1.25
C LEU A 230 -2.19 -2.59 -1.87
N ALA A 231 -1.75 -1.68 -2.74
CA ALA A 231 -0.41 -1.70 -3.31
C ALA A 231 0.69 -1.52 -2.25
N PHE A 232 0.44 -0.63 -1.28
CA PHE A 232 1.35 -0.42 -0.15
C PHE A 232 1.53 -1.69 0.67
N GLU A 233 0.44 -2.35 1.07
CA GLU A 233 0.51 -3.61 1.83
C GLU A 233 1.27 -4.69 1.05
N HIS A 234 1.02 -4.79 -0.25
CA HIS A 234 1.73 -5.73 -1.11
C HIS A 234 3.26 -5.48 -1.12
N LEU A 235 3.68 -4.22 -1.25
CA LEU A 235 5.10 -3.86 -1.28
C LEU A 235 5.76 -3.91 0.10
N SER A 236 5.00 -3.63 1.16
CA SER A 236 5.41 -3.78 2.56
C SER A 236 5.78 -5.23 2.85
N TYR A 237 4.93 -6.18 2.47
CA TYR A 237 5.21 -7.61 2.63
C TYR A 237 6.50 -8.06 1.90
N LYS A 238 6.79 -7.46 0.75
CA LYS A 238 8.01 -7.74 -0.03
C LYS A 238 9.26 -6.99 0.44
N ASN A 239 9.19 -6.20 1.51
CA ASN A 239 10.27 -5.28 1.92
C ASN A 239 10.75 -4.35 0.77
N ASN A 240 9.84 -3.94 -0.11
CA ASN A 240 10.16 -3.17 -1.33
C ASN A 240 9.36 -1.85 -1.41
N LEU A 241 9.10 -1.22 -0.26
CA LEU A 241 8.38 0.06 -0.23
C LEU A 241 9.16 1.21 -0.89
N ASP A 242 10.48 1.08 -1.08
CA ASP A 242 11.30 2.06 -1.81
C ASP A 242 10.84 2.24 -3.25
N ALA A 243 10.18 1.23 -3.84
CA ALA A 243 9.57 1.35 -5.16
C ALA A 243 8.52 2.46 -5.21
N LEU A 244 7.74 2.67 -4.13
CA LEU A 244 6.72 3.74 -4.08
C LEU A 244 7.33 5.14 -4.02
N GLU A 245 8.56 5.26 -3.50
CA GLU A 245 9.25 6.55 -3.43
C GLU A 245 9.73 7.02 -4.81
N LYS A 246 10.03 6.08 -5.71
CA LYS A 246 10.50 6.37 -7.07
C LYS A 246 9.38 6.73 -8.06
N ILE A 247 8.12 6.51 -7.69
CA ILE A 247 6.96 6.79 -8.55
C ILE A 247 6.66 8.29 -8.51
N GLU A 248 6.65 8.94 -9.67
CA GLU A 248 6.22 10.33 -9.78
C GLU A 248 4.69 10.44 -9.66
N PRO A 249 4.13 11.57 -9.20
CA PRO A 249 2.68 11.72 -9.04
C PRO A 249 1.89 11.36 -10.31
N ASP A 250 2.34 11.78 -11.49
CA ASP A 250 1.68 11.48 -12.78
C ASP A 250 1.59 9.96 -13.08
N ASP A 251 2.57 9.16 -12.63
CA ASP A 251 2.60 7.70 -12.83
C ASP A 251 1.62 6.95 -11.92
N ILE A 252 1.16 7.58 -10.83
CA ILE A 252 0.25 6.96 -9.86
C ILE A 252 -1.11 6.64 -10.50
N LEU A 253 -1.55 7.40 -11.51
CA LEU A 253 -2.80 7.11 -12.22
C LEU A 253 -2.70 5.82 -13.06
N LEU A 254 -1.53 5.56 -13.66
CA LEU A 254 -1.23 4.31 -14.34
C LEU A 254 -1.20 3.14 -13.36
N VAL A 255 -0.56 3.33 -12.20
CA VAL A 255 -0.53 2.33 -11.13
C VAL A 255 -1.93 2.04 -10.60
N GLY A 256 -2.75 3.07 -10.36
CA GLY A 256 -4.16 2.94 -9.98
C GLY A 256 -4.98 2.17 -11.03
N SER A 257 -4.75 2.38 -12.32
CA SER A 257 -5.43 1.62 -13.38
C SER A 257 -5.05 0.14 -13.42
N ILE A 258 -3.81 -0.20 -13.05
CA ILE A 258 -3.32 -1.58 -12.95
C ILE A 258 -3.92 -2.29 -11.74
N PHE A 259 -4.05 -1.60 -10.60
CA PHE A 259 -4.68 -2.13 -9.38
C PHE A 259 -6.22 -2.04 -9.41
N SER A 260 -6.82 -1.29 -10.33
CA SER A 260 -8.27 -1.11 -10.43
C SER A 260 -9.04 -2.35 -10.87
N ARG A 261 -8.35 -3.37 -11.40
CA ARG A 261 -8.92 -4.65 -11.75
C ARG A 261 -8.77 -5.57 -10.54
N LEU A 262 -9.86 -5.75 -9.78
CA LEU A 262 -9.95 -6.67 -8.63
C LEU A 262 -9.30 -8.04 -8.92
N ASP A 263 -9.49 -8.55 -10.14
CA ASP A 263 -8.92 -9.82 -10.60
C ASP A 263 -7.38 -9.88 -10.52
N ASP A 264 -6.69 -8.76 -10.74
CA ASP A 264 -5.23 -8.71 -10.70
C ASP A 264 -4.70 -8.66 -9.24
N ILE A 265 -5.44 -8.00 -8.33
CA ILE A 265 -5.15 -8.01 -6.89
C ILE A 265 -5.42 -9.39 -6.30
N GLU A 266 -6.58 -9.98 -6.60
CA GLU A 266 -6.95 -11.31 -6.13
C GLU A 266 -5.98 -12.37 -6.66
N ALA A 267 -5.58 -12.29 -7.93
CA ALA A 267 -4.57 -13.19 -8.49
C ALA A 267 -3.21 -13.05 -7.78
N SER A 268 -2.80 -11.82 -7.44
CA SER A 268 -1.57 -11.58 -6.70
C SER A 268 -1.61 -12.13 -5.27
N LEU A 269 -2.70 -11.87 -4.54
CA LEU A 269 -2.92 -12.39 -3.18
C LEU A 269 -2.98 -13.92 -3.18
N TYR A 270 -3.71 -14.51 -4.12
CA TYR A 270 -3.80 -15.95 -4.24
C TYR A 270 -2.45 -16.57 -4.60
N TYR A 271 -1.68 -15.97 -5.52
CA TYR A 271 -0.31 -16.41 -5.81
C TYR A 271 0.57 -16.42 -4.55
N GLN A 272 0.48 -15.38 -3.71
CA GLN A 272 1.22 -15.32 -2.45
C GLN A 272 0.79 -16.42 -1.47
N ILE A 273 -0.52 -16.67 -1.34
CA ILE A 273 -1.05 -17.77 -0.54
C ILE A 273 -0.46 -19.11 -1.03
N VAL A 274 -0.47 -19.35 -2.34
CA VAL A 274 0.07 -20.56 -2.95
C VAL A 274 1.57 -20.69 -2.68
N ARG A 275 2.34 -19.62 -2.81
CA ARG A 275 3.78 -19.61 -2.52
C ARG A 275 4.07 -19.94 -1.06
N GLY A 276 3.38 -19.29 -0.12
CA GLY A 276 3.52 -19.59 1.31
C GLY A 276 3.16 -21.05 1.64
N ARG A 277 2.14 -21.61 0.96
CA ARG A 277 1.80 -23.04 1.09
C ARG A 277 2.91 -23.95 0.56
N ILE A 278 3.56 -23.60 -0.53
CA ILE A 278 4.72 -24.37 -1.03
C ILE A 278 5.86 -24.37 -0.01
N GLU A 279 6.18 -23.22 0.59
CA GLU A 279 7.23 -23.15 1.63
C GLU A 279 6.90 -24.04 2.86
N VAL A 280 5.62 -24.08 3.25
CA VAL A 280 5.12 -25.00 4.29
C VAL A 280 5.29 -26.46 3.88
N ILE A 281 5.00 -26.80 2.62
CA ILE A 281 5.14 -28.16 2.07
C ILE A 281 6.61 -28.57 2.00
N GLU A 282 7.50 -27.68 1.56
CA GLU A 282 8.95 -27.92 1.50
C GLU A 282 9.55 -28.15 2.89
N THR A 283 9.08 -27.40 3.89
CA THR A 283 9.47 -27.60 5.29
C THR A 283 9.05 -28.98 5.80
N LEU A 284 7.82 -29.41 5.48
CA LEU A 284 7.37 -30.77 5.83
C LEU A 284 8.19 -31.84 5.10
N GLU A 285 8.43 -31.68 3.80
CA GLU A 285 9.23 -32.64 3.02
C GLU A 285 10.64 -32.80 3.60
N LYS A 286 11.28 -31.69 3.97
CA LYS A 286 12.59 -31.71 4.63
C LYS A 286 12.54 -32.50 5.93
N ASN A 287 11.56 -32.23 6.80
CA ASN A 287 11.39 -32.94 8.07
C ASN A 287 11.15 -34.45 7.86
N VAL A 288 10.42 -34.83 6.80
CA VAL A 288 10.17 -36.22 6.43
C VAL A 288 11.46 -36.88 5.93
N LYS A 289 12.21 -36.23 5.02
CA LYS A 289 13.51 -36.71 4.51
C LYS A 289 14.54 -36.90 5.61
N ASP A 290 14.61 -35.95 6.54
CA ASP A 290 15.55 -35.97 7.67
C ASP A 290 15.12 -36.97 8.78
N ASN A 291 13.99 -37.68 8.58
CA ASN A 291 13.40 -38.61 9.54
C ASN A 291 13.25 -37.95 10.93
N ALA A 292 12.74 -36.72 10.93
CA ALA A 292 12.54 -35.92 12.13
C ALA A 292 11.67 -36.66 13.17
N LEU A 293 11.79 -36.24 14.43
CA LEU A 293 10.96 -36.76 15.51
C LEU A 293 9.47 -36.45 15.22
N GLU A 294 8.58 -37.37 15.60
CA GLU A 294 7.13 -37.21 15.47
C GLU A 294 6.64 -35.87 16.00
N LYS A 295 7.19 -35.41 17.13
CA LYS A 295 6.84 -34.12 17.74
C LYS A 295 7.08 -32.91 16.83
N VAL A 296 8.16 -32.91 16.05
CA VAL A 296 8.48 -31.79 15.15
C VAL A 296 7.45 -31.72 14.03
N ILE A 297 7.15 -32.88 13.43
CA ILE A 297 6.18 -33.00 12.35
C ILE A 297 4.76 -32.71 12.86
N GLN A 298 4.44 -33.14 14.08
CA GLN A 298 3.17 -32.88 14.74
C GLN A 298 2.87 -31.39 14.88
N ASN A 299 3.86 -30.60 15.31
CA ASN A 299 3.68 -29.16 15.45
C ASN A 299 3.46 -28.50 14.10
N HIS A 300 4.23 -28.89 13.10
CA HIS A 300 4.06 -28.42 11.72
C HIS A 300 2.67 -28.74 11.15
N ILE A 301 2.19 -29.97 11.29
CA ILE A 301 0.86 -30.38 10.80
C ILE A 301 -0.26 -29.68 11.58
N ALA A 302 -0.09 -29.45 12.88
CA ALA A 302 -1.11 -28.79 13.70
C ALA A 302 -1.35 -27.33 13.25
N GLU A 303 -0.30 -26.60 12.91
CA GLU A 303 -0.41 -25.23 12.38
C GLU A 303 -0.96 -25.20 10.95
N HIS A 304 -0.98 -26.34 10.26
CA HIS A 304 -1.26 -26.46 8.84
C HIS A 304 -2.18 -27.64 8.51
N LEU A 305 -3.29 -27.80 9.25
CA LEU A 305 -4.24 -28.92 9.11
C LEU A 305 -4.77 -29.12 7.68
N TRP A 306 -4.80 -28.05 6.87
CA TRP A 306 -5.15 -28.10 5.45
C TRP A 306 -4.27 -29.05 4.63
N LEU A 307 -3.09 -29.42 5.13
CA LEU A 307 -2.22 -30.45 4.54
C LEU A 307 -2.87 -31.84 4.58
N LEU A 308 -3.63 -32.16 5.63
CA LEU A 308 -4.33 -33.44 5.77
C LEU A 308 -5.64 -33.45 4.98
N ASP A 309 -6.35 -32.32 5.01
CA ASP A 309 -7.62 -32.14 4.31
C ASP A 309 -7.83 -30.66 3.98
N PRO A 310 -7.89 -30.24 2.70
CA PRO A 310 -8.07 -28.84 2.33
C PRO A 310 -9.34 -28.19 2.93
N SER A 311 -10.36 -28.97 3.27
CA SER A 311 -11.58 -28.43 3.91
C SER A 311 -11.34 -27.88 5.33
N TRP A 312 -10.18 -28.18 5.94
CA TRP A 312 -9.81 -27.77 7.29
C TRP A 312 -9.08 -26.42 7.36
N GLU A 313 -9.02 -25.68 6.25
CA GLU A 313 -8.33 -24.41 6.13
C GLU A 313 -8.84 -23.31 7.09
N ARG A 314 -10.12 -23.35 7.45
CA ARG A 314 -10.76 -22.35 8.35
C ARG A 314 -11.07 -22.90 9.74
N ALA A 315 -10.39 -23.95 10.19
CA ALA A 315 -10.59 -24.55 11.51
C ALA A 315 -10.00 -23.68 12.66
N THR A 316 -10.30 -22.38 12.67
CA THR A 316 -9.81 -21.38 13.63
C THR A 316 -10.41 -21.52 15.03
N ASP A 317 -11.53 -22.22 15.18
CA ASP A 317 -12.19 -22.45 16.48
C ASP A 317 -11.65 -23.65 17.25
N SER A 318 -10.63 -24.33 16.71
CA SER A 318 -10.02 -25.45 17.42
C SER A 318 -9.05 -24.94 18.47
N LYS A 319 -9.42 -25.07 19.75
CA LYS A 319 -8.44 -25.01 20.84
C LYS A 319 -7.43 -26.13 20.60
N PHE A 320 -6.25 -25.77 20.10
CA PHE A 320 -5.17 -26.71 19.85
C PHE A 320 -4.55 -27.14 21.16
N VAL A 321 -4.70 -28.42 21.45
CA VAL A 321 -4.27 -29.02 22.71
C VAL A 321 -3.02 -29.84 22.44
N GLU A 322 -1.82 -29.28 22.61
CA GLU A 322 -0.64 -30.11 22.85
C GLU A 322 -0.63 -30.48 24.33
N SER A 323 -1.57 -31.32 24.74
CA SER A 323 -1.59 -31.82 26.10
C SER A 323 -1.73 -33.33 26.08
N ARG A 324 -1.14 -33.99 27.09
CA ARG A 324 -1.60 -35.32 27.52
C ARG A 324 -3.11 -35.22 27.49
N ILE A 325 -3.85 -36.03 26.73
CA ILE A 325 -5.34 -36.00 26.74
C ILE A 325 -5.87 -35.79 28.17
N TYR A 326 -5.16 -36.33 29.17
CA TYR A 326 -5.37 -36.04 30.57
C TYR A 326 -5.33 -34.56 31.01
N LYS A 327 -4.35 -33.72 30.70
CA LYS A 327 -4.12 -32.42 31.37
C LYS A 327 -5.20 -31.38 31.04
N GLU A 328 -5.50 -31.13 29.76
CA GLU A 328 -6.56 -30.17 29.43
C GLU A 328 -7.97 -30.71 29.70
N PHE A 329 -8.20 -32.02 29.62
CA PHE A 329 -9.50 -32.58 30.02
C PHE A 329 -9.67 -32.62 31.55
N TYR A 330 -8.60 -32.77 32.33
CA TYR A 330 -8.63 -32.61 33.79
C TYR A 330 -8.89 -31.16 34.19
N GLU A 331 -8.29 -30.20 33.46
CA GLU A 331 -8.51 -28.77 33.66
C GLU A 331 -9.91 -28.31 33.19
N ALA A 332 -10.48 -28.92 32.15
CA ALA A 332 -11.81 -28.59 31.63
C ALA A 332 -12.98 -29.31 32.35
N PHE A 333 -12.75 -30.49 32.93
CA PHE A 333 -13.85 -31.38 33.38
C PHE A 333 -13.66 -32.03 34.78
N GLY A 334 -12.58 -31.71 35.51
CA GLY A 334 -12.44 -32.03 36.95
C GLY A 334 -12.08 -33.48 37.32
N GLU A 335 -12.05 -33.78 38.63
CA GLU A 335 -11.60 -35.07 39.20
C GLU A 335 -12.49 -36.28 38.83
N GLU A 336 -13.70 -36.04 38.30
CA GLU A 336 -14.70 -37.09 38.02
C GLU A 336 -14.29 -38.05 36.89
N ILE A 337 -13.29 -37.72 36.07
CA ILE A 337 -12.81 -38.60 34.98
C ILE A 337 -11.83 -39.68 35.50
N LYS A 338 -11.23 -39.50 36.69
CA LYS A 338 -10.25 -40.45 37.27
C LYS A 338 -10.87 -41.82 37.60
N SER A 339 -12.16 -41.91 37.92
CA SER A 339 -12.79 -43.19 38.28
C SER A 339 -13.08 -44.10 37.09
N ASP A 340 -13.17 -43.53 35.88
CA ASP A 340 -13.73 -44.21 34.70
C ASP A 340 -12.67 -44.69 33.70
N LEU A 341 -11.41 -44.35 33.96
CA LEU A 341 -10.22 -44.72 33.19
C LEU A 341 -9.36 -45.70 33.98
N THR A 342 -8.88 -46.76 33.33
CA THR A 342 -7.97 -47.72 33.98
C THR A 342 -6.63 -47.06 34.31
N ALA A 343 -5.89 -47.58 35.30
CA ALA A 343 -4.57 -47.05 35.66
C ALA A 343 -3.61 -46.95 34.44
N GLU A 344 -3.74 -47.86 33.49
CA GLU A 344 -3.00 -47.86 32.21
C GLU A 344 -3.46 -46.73 31.27
N GLU A 345 -4.76 -46.44 31.21
CA GLU A 345 -5.31 -45.32 30.42
C GLU A 345 -4.92 -43.95 31.00
N GLN A 346 -4.72 -43.86 32.31
CA GLN A 346 -4.30 -42.62 33.01
C GLN A 346 -2.83 -42.29 32.82
N GLN A 347 -1.97 -43.30 32.71
CA GLN A 347 -0.52 -43.13 32.53
C GLN A 347 -0.08 -43.09 31.07
N ALA A 348 -0.95 -43.50 30.15
CA ALA A 348 -0.65 -43.48 28.73
C ALA A 348 -0.44 -42.04 28.23
N ARG A 349 0.78 -41.78 27.74
CA ARG A 349 1.05 -40.61 26.91
C ARG A 349 0.45 -40.88 25.54
N TYR A 350 -0.50 -40.05 25.17
CA TYR A 350 -1.04 -40.01 23.82
C TYR A 350 -0.42 -38.79 23.16
N ASP A 351 0.58 -39.01 22.31
CA ASP A 351 1.17 -37.98 21.47
C ASP A 351 0.21 -37.69 20.30
N ILE A 352 -1.04 -37.37 20.63
CA ILE A 352 -2.11 -37.10 19.66
C ILE A 352 -2.39 -35.60 19.59
N LYS A 353 -2.78 -35.14 18.41
CA LYS A 353 -3.37 -33.81 18.25
C LYS A 353 -4.88 -33.99 18.02
N TYR A 354 -5.67 -33.19 18.74
CA TYR A 354 -7.13 -33.23 18.70
C TYR A 354 -7.70 -31.90 18.20
N SER A 355 -8.70 -31.96 17.33
CA SER A 355 -9.43 -30.79 16.84
C SER A 355 -10.91 -31.11 16.71
N THR A 356 -11.78 -30.10 16.80
CA THR A 356 -13.22 -30.25 16.50
C THR A 356 -13.56 -29.39 15.30
N ILE A 357 -14.00 -30.01 14.22
CA ILE A 357 -14.34 -29.34 12.96
C ILE A 357 -15.77 -29.71 12.59
N SER A 358 -16.65 -28.71 12.55
CA SER A 358 -18.07 -28.89 12.18
C SER A 358 -18.80 -29.98 12.97
N GLY A 359 -18.47 -30.16 14.25
CA GLY A 359 -19.05 -31.19 15.12
C GLY A 359 -18.39 -32.57 15.05
N THR A 360 -17.41 -32.77 14.15
CA THR A 360 -16.58 -33.98 14.10
C THR A 360 -15.33 -33.80 14.95
N HIS A 361 -15.04 -34.79 15.77
CA HIS A 361 -13.85 -34.85 16.59
C HIS A 361 -12.73 -35.59 15.86
N ILE A 362 -11.61 -34.91 15.59
CA ILE A 362 -10.51 -35.44 14.79
C ILE A 362 -9.34 -35.74 15.71
N ILE A 363 -8.79 -36.94 15.60
CA ILE A 363 -7.57 -37.38 16.27
C ILE A 363 -6.51 -37.65 15.21
N ILE A 364 -5.35 -37.01 15.35
CA ILE A 364 -4.23 -37.17 14.42
C ILE A 364 -3.11 -37.90 15.17
N GLU A 365 -2.74 -39.07 14.66
CA GLU A 365 -1.65 -39.90 15.16
C GLU A 365 -0.59 -40.02 14.06
N LEU A 366 0.67 -39.71 14.39
CA LEU A 366 1.76 -39.72 13.44
C LEU A 366 2.74 -40.82 13.81
N LYS A 367 3.29 -41.47 12.79
CA LYS A 367 4.46 -42.34 12.94
C LYS A 367 5.67 -41.68 12.31
N ARG A 368 6.86 -41.97 12.85
CA ARG A 368 8.12 -41.54 12.22
C ARG A 368 8.19 -41.98 10.76
N PRO A 369 8.75 -41.15 9.86
CA PRO A 369 8.81 -41.44 8.43
C PRO A 369 9.35 -42.83 8.08
N ASN A 370 10.40 -43.29 8.77
CA ASN A 370 11.06 -44.56 8.45
C ASN A 370 10.46 -45.80 9.14
N VAL A 371 9.35 -45.67 9.88
CA VAL A 371 8.73 -46.79 10.62
C VAL A 371 7.68 -47.49 9.77
N LYS A 372 7.88 -48.79 9.50
CA LYS A 372 6.87 -49.67 8.91
C LYS A 372 5.91 -50.16 10.00
N THR A 373 4.61 -50.03 9.78
CA THR A 373 3.57 -50.38 10.76
C THR A 373 2.66 -51.49 10.25
N LYS A 374 1.94 -52.17 11.15
CA LYS A 374 0.89 -53.14 10.80
C LYS A 374 -0.47 -52.48 10.95
N THR A 375 -1.38 -52.67 10.00
CA THR A 375 -2.73 -52.08 10.04
C THR A 375 -3.46 -52.44 11.34
N GLY A 376 -3.41 -53.69 11.78
CA GLY A 376 -4.03 -54.13 13.03
C GLY A 376 -3.56 -53.34 14.26
N ALA A 377 -2.26 -53.01 14.34
CA ALA A 377 -1.71 -52.23 15.44
C ALA A 377 -2.22 -50.78 15.43
N LEU A 378 -2.37 -50.17 14.23
CA LEU A 378 -2.95 -48.85 14.08
C LEU A 378 -4.44 -48.86 14.45
N ILE A 379 -5.20 -49.86 14.01
CA ILE A 379 -6.61 -50.03 14.37
C ILE A 379 -6.78 -50.14 15.89
N ASP A 380 -5.94 -50.94 16.56
CA ASP A 380 -6.01 -51.11 18.01
C ASP A 380 -5.68 -49.81 18.75
N GLN A 381 -4.70 -49.04 18.26
CA GLN A 381 -4.40 -47.69 18.78
C GLN A 381 -5.59 -46.73 18.57
N GLY A 382 -6.15 -46.67 17.36
CA GLY A 382 -7.30 -45.81 17.05
C GLY A 382 -8.52 -46.13 17.90
N LYS A 383 -8.83 -47.43 18.09
CA LYS A 383 -9.93 -47.88 18.95
C LYS A 383 -9.73 -47.44 20.39
N LYS A 384 -8.49 -47.50 20.90
CA LYS A 384 -8.14 -47.01 22.24
C LYS A 384 -8.47 -45.52 22.36
N TYR A 385 -8.08 -44.72 21.37
CA TYR A 385 -8.32 -43.28 21.39
C TYR A 385 -9.80 -42.93 21.28
N GLN A 386 -10.53 -43.57 20.35
CA GLN A 386 -11.98 -43.40 20.20
C GLN A 386 -12.72 -43.78 21.49
N ARG A 387 -12.38 -44.92 22.12
CA ARG A 387 -13.02 -45.36 23.36
C ARG A 387 -12.89 -44.32 24.46
N ILE A 388 -11.68 -43.78 24.65
CA ILE A 388 -11.39 -42.79 25.69
C ILE A 388 -12.18 -41.50 25.39
N LEU A 389 -12.12 -41.01 24.16
CA LEU A 389 -12.79 -39.77 23.78
C LEU A 389 -14.32 -39.88 23.84
N ARG A 390 -14.90 -41.01 23.42
CA ARG A 390 -16.36 -41.27 23.56
C ARG A 390 -16.79 -41.26 25.02
N LYS A 391 -16.08 -41.97 25.90
CA LYS A 391 -16.37 -41.99 27.35
C LYS A 391 -16.41 -40.57 27.92
N ILE A 392 -15.47 -39.73 27.51
CA ILE A 392 -15.37 -38.35 27.97
C ILE A 392 -16.55 -37.50 27.46
N ILE A 393 -16.84 -37.53 26.16
CA ILE A 393 -17.87 -36.66 25.56
C ILE A 393 -19.29 -37.09 25.98
N GLN A 394 -19.57 -38.40 26.04
CA GLN A 394 -20.89 -38.91 26.43
C GLN A 394 -21.27 -38.48 27.84
N LYS A 395 -20.29 -38.32 28.75
CA LYS A 395 -20.51 -37.83 30.12
C LYS A 395 -20.99 -36.38 30.18
N HIS A 396 -20.65 -35.56 29.18
CA HIS A 396 -20.98 -34.13 29.17
C HIS A 396 -22.14 -33.75 28.25
N ASN A 397 -22.27 -34.39 27.09
CA ASN A 397 -23.20 -33.94 26.05
C ASN A 397 -24.30 -34.95 25.70
N ASN A 398 -24.40 -36.08 26.41
CA ASN A 398 -25.45 -37.10 26.25
C ASN A 398 -25.69 -37.57 24.80
N HIS A 399 -24.69 -37.42 23.93
CA HIS A 399 -24.72 -37.81 22.51
C HIS A 399 -23.46 -38.60 22.17
N ASP A 400 -23.56 -39.51 21.19
CA ASP A 400 -22.40 -40.25 20.69
C ASP A 400 -21.62 -39.36 19.72
N PRO A 401 -20.38 -38.96 20.02
CA PRO A 401 -19.61 -38.08 19.15
C PRO A 401 -19.19 -38.78 17.86
N ILE A 402 -19.19 -38.03 16.76
CA ILE A 402 -18.53 -38.48 15.53
C ILE A 402 -17.02 -38.28 15.72
N ILE A 403 -16.26 -39.38 15.74
CA ILE A 403 -14.81 -39.35 15.92
C ILE A 403 -14.11 -39.96 14.72
N GLU A 404 -13.22 -39.17 14.14
CA GLU A 404 -12.33 -39.59 13.06
C GLU A 404 -10.89 -39.72 13.57
N VAL A 405 -10.20 -40.81 13.20
CA VAL A 405 -8.77 -40.99 13.48
C VAL A 405 -7.97 -41.01 12.18
N VAL A 406 -7.04 -40.07 12.05
CA VAL A 406 -6.14 -39.95 10.91
C VAL A 406 -4.75 -40.41 11.32
N PHE A 407 -4.26 -41.47 10.70
CA PHE A 407 -2.90 -41.95 10.85
C PHE A 407 -2.03 -41.41 9.72
N LEU A 408 -0.94 -40.73 10.05
CA LEU A 408 0.05 -40.28 9.07
C LEU A 408 1.33 -41.12 9.19
N VAL A 409 1.65 -41.87 8.15
CA VAL A 409 2.77 -42.83 8.13
C VAL A 409 3.72 -42.55 6.96
N GLY A 410 4.99 -42.92 7.08
CA GLY A 410 5.96 -42.71 5.98
C GLY A 410 6.18 -43.90 5.05
N GLN A 411 5.74 -45.08 5.46
CA GLN A 411 5.82 -46.29 4.64
C GLN A 411 4.47 -46.99 4.59
N LEU A 412 4.21 -47.70 3.49
CA LEU A 412 3.05 -48.57 3.37
C LEU A 412 3.00 -49.54 4.55
N PRO A 413 1.84 -49.69 5.21
CA PRO A 413 1.63 -50.75 6.18
C PRO A 413 2.01 -52.13 5.62
N VAL A 414 2.43 -53.03 6.51
CA VAL A 414 2.74 -54.42 6.14
C VAL A 414 1.51 -55.06 5.49
N GLY A 415 1.68 -55.68 4.32
CA GLY A 415 0.59 -56.29 3.54
C GLY A 415 0.05 -55.41 2.41
N TRP A 416 0.23 -54.08 2.49
CA TRP A 416 -0.32 -53.14 1.50
C TRP A 416 0.40 -53.13 0.15
N ASP A 417 1.46 -53.93 0.02
CA ASP A 417 2.06 -54.25 -1.29
C ASP A 417 1.07 -55.08 -2.14
N ASP A 418 0.15 -55.82 -1.52
CA ASP A 418 -1.02 -56.43 -2.17
C ASP A 418 -2.18 -55.43 -2.21
N LYS A 419 -2.63 -55.09 -3.43
CA LYS A 419 -3.71 -54.13 -3.64
C LYS A 419 -5.04 -54.58 -3.03
N LYS A 420 -5.35 -55.88 -3.09
CA LYS A 420 -6.61 -56.41 -2.55
C LYS A 420 -6.62 -56.29 -1.04
N GLU A 421 -5.52 -56.65 -0.38
CA GLU A 421 -5.37 -56.52 1.07
C GLU A 421 -5.45 -55.04 1.49
N ARG A 422 -4.78 -54.13 0.74
CA ARG A 422 -4.89 -52.69 0.96
C ARG A 422 -6.33 -52.18 0.85
N ASP A 423 -7.06 -52.56 -0.20
CA ASP A 423 -8.44 -52.11 -0.44
C ASP A 423 -9.39 -52.63 0.66
N GLU A 424 -9.23 -53.88 1.10
CA GLU A 424 -9.98 -54.48 2.22
C GLU A 424 -9.70 -53.75 3.55
N ASP A 425 -8.42 -53.44 3.83
CA ASP A 425 -8.01 -52.68 5.01
C ASP A 425 -8.57 -51.25 4.99
N ILE A 426 -8.54 -50.56 3.85
CA ILE A 426 -9.09 -49.21 3.69
C ILE A 426 -10.60 -49.20 4.00
N GLN A 427 -11.36 -50.16 3.47
CA GLN A 427 -12.80 -50.28 3.76
C GLN A 427 -13.05 -50.55 5.25
N SER A 428 -12.26 -51.43 5.86
CA SER A 428 -12.35 -51.74 7.29
C SER A 428 -12.06 -50.53 8.18
N LEU A 429 -11.05 -49.72 7.81
CA LEU A 429 -10.69 -48.47 8.50
C LEU A 429 -11.82 -47.44 8.37
N GLN A 430 -12.37 -47.23 7.17
CA GLN A 430 -13.47 -46.29 6.93
C GLN A 430 -14.70 -46.59 7.78
N ILE A 431 -15.11 -47.87 7.86
CA ILE A 431 -16.23 -48.31 8.72
C ILE A 431 -15.98 -47.96 10.20
N LYS A 432 -14.72 -47.91 10.62
CA LYS A 432 -14.32 -47.58 11.99
C LYS A 432 -14.07 -46.08 12.21
N GLY A 433 -14.32 -45.23 11.21
CA GLY A 433 -13.99 -43.80 11.28
C GLY A 433 -12.48 -43.57 11.37
N MET A 434 -11.69 -44.36 10.63
CA MET A 434 -10.23 -44.27 10.60
C MET A 434 -9.76 -44.16 9.16
N ARG A 435 -8.63 -43.48 8.95
CA ARG A 435 -7.91 -43.49 7.66
C ARG A 435 -6.41 -43.43 7.87
N ILE A 436 -5.67 -43.99 6.92
CA ILE A 436 -4.21 -43.92 6.87
C ILE A 436 -3.84 -43.06 5.67
N LEU A 437 -2.96 -42.09 5.88
CA LEU A 437 -2.35 -41.24 4.87
C LEU A 437 -0.85 -41.47 4.86
N LEU A 438 -0.24 -41.46 3.67
CA LEU A 438 1.21 -41.46 3.53
C LEU A 438 1.74 -40.01 3.48
N TYR A 439 2.90 -39.76 4.11
CA TYR A 439 3.59 -38.47 3.93
C TYR A 439 3.85 -38.16 2.46
N SER A 440 4.22 -39.17 1.66
CA SER A 440 4.45 -39.01 0.22
C SER A 440 3.17 -38.61 -0.52
N GLU A 441 2.06 -39.30 -0.28
CA GLU A 441 0.77 -38.99 -0.91
C GLU A 441 0.30 -37.58 -0.54
N LEU A 442 0.50 -37.16 0.70
CA LEU A 442 0.18 -35.83 1.18
C LEU A 442 1.02 -34.75 0.48
N LEU A 443 2.34 -34.94 0.43
CA LEU A 443 3.27 -34.01 -0.20
C LEU A 443 3.04 -33.91 -1.71
N ASP A 444 2.82 -35.04 -2.39
CA ASP A 444 2.59 -35.11 -3.83
C ASP A 444 1.26 -34.43 -4.21
N ASN A 445 0.19 -34.70 -3.45
CA ASN A 445 -1.11 -34.07 -3.67
C ASN A 445 -1.04 -32.55 -3.43
N ALA A 446 -0.43 -32.13 -2.33
CA ALA A 446 -0.29 -30.73 -2.01
C ALA A 446 0.54 -30.01 -3.10
N ARG A 447 1.69 -30.58 -3.49
CA ARG A 447 2.52 -30.03 -4.58
C ARG A 447 1.76 -29.92 -5.88
N ARG A 448 1.08 -30.97 -6.31
CA ARG A 448 0.33 -30.96 -7.57
C ARG A 448 -0.69 -29.82 -7.62
N VAL A 449 -1.51 -29.68 -6.57
CA VAL A 449 -2.56 -28.65 -6.50
C VAL A 449 -1.98 -27.24 -6.55
N TYR A 450 -0.89 -26.98 -5.84
CA TYR A 450 -0.31 -25.64 -5.75
C TYR A 450 0.65 -25.30 -6.90
N SER A 451 1.41 -26.27 -7.40
CA SER A 451 2.32 -26.07 -8.54
C SER A 451 1.58 -25.90 -9.86
N GLU A 452 0.50 -26.65 -10.11
CA GLU A 452 -0.33 -26.46 -11.32
C GLU A 452 -0.90 -25.04 -11.41
N TYR A 453 -1.26 -24.44 -10.27
CA TYR A 453 -1.70 -23.06 -10.21
C TYR A 453 -0.59 -22.07 -10.61
N LEU A 454 0.64 -22.28 -10.13
CA LEU A 454 1.77 -21.41 -10.46
C LEU A 454 2.14 -21.48 -11.94
N GLU A 455 2.13 -22.69 -12.52
CA GLU A 455 2.49 -22.91 -13.93
C GLU A 455 1.47 -22.28 -14.90
N GLN A 456 0.16 -22.37 -14.61
CA GLN A 456 -0.87 -21.81 -15.48
C GLN A 456 -0.91 -20.27 -15.48
N ARG A 457 -0.40 -19.62 -14.43
CA ARG A 457 -0.51 -18.16 -14.22
C ARG A 457 0.81 -17.40 -14.35
N GLN A 458 1.95 -18.08 -14.49
CA GLN A 458 3.27 -17.48 -14.73
C GLN A 458 3.31 -16.53 -15.95
N SER A 459 2.34 -16.61 -16.88
CA SER A 459 2.33 -15.83 -18.13
C SER A 459 1.23 -14.77 -18.25
N THR A 460 0.27 -14.69 -17.31
CA THR A 460 -1.01 -13.97 -17.54
C THR A 460 -1.26 -12.75 -16.64
N GLY A 461 -0.62 -12.61 -15.48
CA GLY A 461 -0.80 -11.42 -14.63
C GLY A 461 0.02 -10.22 -15.12
N ARG A 462 -0.62 -9.11 -15.52
CA ARG A 462 0.10 -7.85 -15.84
C ARG A 462 0.87 -7.32 -14.62
N ILE A 463 0.27 -7.44 -13.44
CA ILE A 463 0.93 -7.15 -12.15
C ILE A 463 2.13 -8.07 -11.94
N GLN A 464 2.01 -9.37 -12.24
CA GLN A 464 3.12 -10.32 -12.09
C GLN A 464 4.27 -9.97 -13.03
N LYS A 465 4.01 -9.64 -14.31
CA LYS A 465 5.06 -9.20 -15.24
C LYS A 465 5.73 -7.90 -14.79
N LEU A 466 4.97 -6.96 -14.23
CA LEU A 466 5.52 -5.74 -13.66
C LEU A 466 6.40 -6.05 -12.43
N LEU A 467 5.92 -6.88 -11.51
CA LEU A 467 6.68 -7.31 -10.32
C LEU A 467 7.93 -8.10 -10.70
N ASP A 468 7.84 -9.05 -11.63
CA ASP A 468 8.98 -9.82 -12.14
C ASP A 468 9.97 -8.93 -12.90
N SER A 469 9.49 -7.89 -13.61
CA SER A 469 10.35 -6.90 -14.26
C SER A 469 11.08 -6.00 -13.27
N ILE A 470 10.45 -5.71 -12.11
CA ILE A 470 11.11 -5.01 -11.00
C ILE A 470 12.12 -5.94 -10.32
N ASP A 471 11.82 -7.23 -10.20
CA ASP A 471 12.71 -8.24 -9.61
C ASP A 471 13.92 -8.57 -10.52
N THR A 472 13.78 -8.44 -11.85
CA THR A 472 14.86 -8.64 -12.84
C THR A 472 15.61 -7.37 -13.21
N ALA A 473 15.12 -6.20 -12.79
CA ALA A 473 15.86 -4.95 -12.88
C ALA A 473 17.02 -4.97 -11.87
N SER A 474 18.12 -5.59 -12.28
CA SER A 474 19.41 -5.47 -11.61
C SER A 474 19.67 -4.00 -11.27
N LEU A 475 20.03 -3.73 -10.02
CA LEU A 475 20.62 -2.47 -9.57
C LEU A 475 21.81 -2.15 -10.48
N LEU A 476 21.57 -1.40 -11.56
CA LEU A 476 22.61 -0.75 -12.31
C LEU A 476 23.11 0.40 -11.44
N SER A 477 24.36 0.22 -11.04
CA SER A 477 25.27 1.12 -10.32
C SER A 477 24.98 2.61 -10.43
#